data_AF-A0A1I2VC70-F1
#
_entry.id   AF-A0A1I2VC70-F1
#
_cell.length_a   1.000
_cell.length_b   1.000
_cell.length_c   1.000
_cell.angle_alpha   90.00
_cell.angle_beta   90.00
_cell.angle_gamma   90.00
#
_symmetry.space_group_name_H-M   'P 1'
#
loop_
_entity.id
_entity.type
_entity.pdbx_description
1 polymer ?
#
loop_
_entity_poly.entity_id
_entity_poly.type
_entity_poly.pdbx_seq_one_letter_code
_entity_poly.pdbx_strand_id
1 'polypeptide(L)'
;MKTILLLLLLLPFTTLNSYSQTTGSYQIEITANASASQSEFKIHLTKGVDTAKVIYSKRKQNDLQPTKQDSLEIQELTKAFMNDLEAQKRLSQIFEKYKSYEKDSLIIPSNHLLLCISDSLSRESILNVDETNRSRFVLDGTRVKVKVRHESGPEYELYAVSPRRDTYPLLFQFIEAALLLYRNAVEDPILNKCDTLGY
;
A
#
# COMPACT_ATOMS: atom_id res chain seq x y z
N MET A 1 39.91 0.43 -54.63
CA MET A 1 39.28 -0.20 -53.45
C MET A 1 39.63 0.57 -52.17
N LYS A 2 39.03 1.75 -51.93
CA LYS A 2 39.37 2.59 -50.75
C LYS A 2 38.20 3.37 -50.14
N THR A 3 36.95 3.06 -50.48
CA THR A 3 35.77 3.84 -50.04
C THR A 3 34.84 3.12 -49.06
N ILE A 4 35.12 1.86 -48.70
CA ILE A 4 34.26 1.07 -47.79
C ILE A 4 34.66 1.21 -46.31
N LEU A 5 35.82 1.81 -46.01
CA LEU A 5 36.34 1.90 -44.63
C LEU A 5 35.75 3.07 -43.80
N LEU A 6 34.94 3.96 -44.40
CA LEU A 6 34.45 5.15 -43.70
C LEU A 6 33.06 4.96 -43.03
N LEU A 7 32.33 3.88 -43.33
CA LEU A 7 30.97 3.71 -42.82
C LEU A 7 30.89 2.98 -41.46
N LEU A 8 32.00 2.42 -40.96
CA LEU A 8 32.00 1.58 -39.76
C LEU A 8 32.50 2.29 -38.49
N LEU A 9 32.85 3.58 -38.58
CA LEU A 9 33.51 4.34 -37.50
C LEU A 9 32.62 5.43 -36.87
N LEU A 10 31.29 5.33 -37.04
CA LEU A 10 30.30 6.29 -36.53
C LEU A 10 29.33 5.71 -35.48
N LEU A 11 29.64 4.53 -34.91
CA LEU A 11 28.83 3.88 -33.88
C LEU A 11 29.68 3.52 -32.65
N PRO A 12 30.10 4.52 -31.84
CA PRO A 12 29.90 4.33 -30.40
C PRO A 12 29.63 5.66 -29.67
N PHE A 13 28.44 6.23 -29.83
CA PHE A 13 27.93 7.27 -28.92
C PHE A 13 26.43 7.10 -28.66
N THR A 14 25.96 5.86 -28.45
CA THR A 14 24.76 5.66 -27.64
C THR A 14 25.21 5.63 -26.18
N THR A 15 25.60 6.79 -25.66
CA THR A 15 25.65 7.00 -24.22
C THR A 15 24.27 6.67 -23.68
N LEU A 16 24.26 5.67 -22.79
CA LEU A 16 23.13 5.21 -22.01
C LEU A 16 22.33 6.42 -21.51
N ASN A 17 21.21 6.70 -22.17
CA ASN A 17 20.17 7.51 -21.57
C ASN A 17 19.54 6.67 -20.47
N SER A 18 20.20 6.59 -19.32
CA SER A 18 19.52 6.32 -18.07
C SER A 18 18.63 7.53 -17.79
N TYR A 19 17.47 7.56 -18.47
CA TYR A 19 16.36 8.36 -18.02
C TYR A 19 16.02 7.82 -16.63
N SER A 20 16.54 8.47 -15.60
CA SER A 20 15.90 8.49 -14.29
C SER A 20 14.53 9.12 -14.55
N GLN A 21 13.57 8.30 -14.95
CA GLN A 21 12.19 8.71 -15.04
C GLN A 21 11.82 9.12 -13.62
N THR A 22 11.76 10.44 -13.39
CA THR A 22 11.11 11.00 -12.21
C THR A 22 9.76 10.32 -12.14
N THR A 23 9.57 9.48 -11.14
CA THR A 23 8.31 8.77 -10.95
C THR A 23 7.29 9.87 -10.73
N GLY A 24 6.35 10.02 -11.67
CA GLY A 24 5.39 11.13 -11.69
C GLY A 24 4.47 11.13 -10.48
N SER A 25 3.38 11.87 -10.54
CA SER A 25 2.39 11.87 -9.46
C SER A 25 1.77 10.47 -9.31
N TYR A 26 1.70 9.97 -8.08
CA TYR A 26 1.04 8.71 -7.77
C TYR A 26 0.45 8.70 -6.36
N GLN A 27 -0.41 7.73 -6.13
CA GLN A 27 -1.02 7.43 -4.83
C GLN A 27 -0.71 5.99 -4.44
N ILE A 28 -0.32 5.78 -3.19
CA ILE A 28 -0.19 4.46 -2.58
C ILE A 28 -1.12 4.42 -1.36
N GLU A 29 -2.05 3.47 -1.34
CA GLU A 29 -2.88 3.16 -0.19
C GLU A 29 -2.49 1.79 0.35
N ILE A 30 -2.03 1.76 1.59
CA ILE A 30 -1.79 0.54 2.36
C ILE A 30 -2.91 0.39 3.36
N THR A 31 -3.56 -0.77 3.36
CA THR A 31 -4.49 -1.20 4.41
C THR A 31 -3.92 -2.45 5.06
N ALA A 32 -3.58 -2.35 6.34
CA ALA A 32 -3.08 -3.47 7.14
C ALA A 32 -4.16 -3.88 8.15
N ASN A 33 -4.55 -5.15 8.11
CA ASN A 33 -5.56 -5.73 8.98
C ASN A 33 -4.96 -6.90 9.76
N ALA A 34 -5.03 -6.83 11.08
CA ALA A 34 -4.62 -7.86 12.01
C ALA A 34 -5.84 -8.66 12.44
N SER A 35 -6.00 -9.88 11.92
CA SER A 35 -7.19 -10.67 12.23
C SER A 35 -7.30 -11.04 13.71
N ALA A 36 -6.18 -11.32 14.37
CA ALA A 36 -6.16 -11.75 15.78
C ALA A 36 -6.57 -10.64 16.77
N SER A 37 -6.13 -9.40 16.53
CA SER A 37 -6.43 -8.24 17.40
C SER A 37 -7.59 -7.39 16.90
N GLN A 38 -8.17 -7.72 15.74
CA GLN A 38 -9.14 -6.90 15.01
C GLN A 38 -8.68 -5.46 14.77
N SER A 39 -7.37 -5.20 14.84
CA SER A 39 -6.80 -3.89 14.58
C SER A 39 -6.64 -3.68 13.08
N GLU A 40 -6.91 -2.45 12.64
CA GLU A 40 -6.71 -2.06 11.25
C GLU A 40 -6.13 -0.65 11.22
N PHE A 41 -5.11 -0.47 10.39
CA PHE A 41 -4.56 0.84 10.09
C PHE A 41 -4.38 1.02 8.59
N LYS A 42 -4.37 2.29 8.17
CA LYS A 42 -4.13 2.67 6.78
C LYS A 42 -3.05 3.74 6.68
N ILE A 43 -2.26 3.66 5.61
CA ILE A 43 -1.30 4.67 5.22
C ILE A 43 -1.61 5.04 3.78
N HIS A 44 -1.99 6.29 3.53
CA HIS A 44 -2.26 6.81 2.20
C HIS A 44 -1.24 7.89 1.89
N LEU A 45 -0.33 7.60 0.96
CA LEU A 45 0.63 8.55 0.41
C LEU A 45 0.12 9.09 -0.93
N THR A 46 0.04 10.41 -1.08
CA THR A 46 -0.17 11.10 -2.35
C THR A 46 1.06 11.92 -2.68
N LYS A 47 1.79 11.53 -3.73
CA LYS A 47 2.95 12.27 -4.23
C LYS A 47 2.52 13.29 -5.28
N GLY A 48 2.78 14.57 -5.02
CA GLY A 48 2.72 15.64 -6.00
C GLY A 48 4.11 16.02 -6.52
N VAL A 49 4.21 17.14 -7.22
CA VAL A 49 5.48 17.61 -7.82
C VAL A 49 6.49 18.05 -6.75
N ASP A 50 6.07 18.91 -5.82
CA ASP A 50 6.98 19.54 -4.84
C ASP A 50 6.88 18.95 -3.44
N THR A 51 5.75 18.31 -3.13
CA THR A 51 5.46 17.75 -1.81
C THR A 51 4.67 16.45 -1.94
N ALA A 52 4.67 15.68 -0.87
CA ALA A 52 3.77 14.56 -0.71
C ALA A 52 2.96 14.70 0.59
N LYS A 53 1.70 14.27 0.54
CA LYS A 53 0.85 14.16 1.70
C LYS A 53 0.78 12.70 2.13
N VAL A 54 1.01 12.43 3.41
CA VAL A 54 0.83 11.10 4.00
C VAL A 54 -0.29 11.17 5.03
N ILE A 55 -1.34 10.38 4.85
CA ILE A 55 -2.48 10.28 5.75
C ILE A 55 -2.39 8.95 6.48
N TYR A 56 -2.43 9.00 7.80
CA TYR A 56 -2.46 7.85 8.68
C TYR A 56 -3.88 7.68 9.19
N SER A 57 -4.38 6.44 9.21
CA SER A 57 -5.72 6.14 9.73
C SER A 57 -5.67 4.97 10.69
N LYS A 58 -6.33 5.10 11.84
CA LYS A 58 -6.56 4.02 12.80
C LYS A 58 -8.04 3.70 12.84
N ARG A 59 -8.42 2.44 12.67
CA ARG A 59 -9.81 2.01 12.84
C ARG A 59 -10.20 2.16 14.31
N LYS A 60 -11.34 2.82 14.56
CA LYS A 60 -11.91 2.89 15.90
C LYS A 60 -12.59 1.57 16.24
N GLN A 61 -12.64 1.21 17.52
CA GLN A 61 -13.35 -0.01 17.95
C GLN A 61 -14.85 0.05 17.68
N ASN A 62 -15.43 1.25 17.72
CA ASN A 62 -16.85 1.46 17.48
C ASN A 62 -17.09 1.85 16.02
N ASP A 63 -17.49 0.88 15.22
CA ASP A 63 -17.99 1.13 13.87
C ASP A 63 -19.33 1.87 13.93
N LEU A 64 -19.66 2.53 12.82
CA LEU A 64 -20.95 3.19 12.63
C LEU A 64 -22.07 2.15 12.57
N GLN A 65 -23.25 2.52 13.06
CA GLN A 65 -24.41 1.63 13.01
C GLN A 65 -24.97 1.55 11.59
N PRO A 66 -25.26 0.36 11.07
CA PRO A 66 -25.94 0.20 9.79
C PRO A 66 -27.28 0.92 9.74
N THR A 67 -27.62 1.48 8.59
CA THR A 67 -29.00 1.95 8.36
C THR A 67 -29.98 0.76 8.41
N LYS A 68 -31.28 1.05 8.58
CA LYS A 68 -32.31 0.00 8.53
C LYS A 68 -32.28 -0.77 7.20
N GLN A 69 -32.03 -0.08 6.09
CA GLN A 69 -31.93 -0.69 4.76
C GLN A 69 -30.74 -1.64 4.69
N ASP A 70 -29.55 -1.16 5.06
CA ASP A 70 -28.34 -1.98 5.01
C ASP A 70 -28.40 -3.13 6.01
N SER A 71 -29.10 -2.97 7.14
CA SER A 71 -29.34 -4.05 8.10
C SER A 71 -30.17 -5.19 7.50
N LEU A 72 -31.21 -4.86 6.72
CA LEU A 72 -32.01 -5.84 6.00
C LEU A 72 -31.19 -6.51 4.90
N GLU A 73 -30.44 -5.72 4.13
CA GLU A 73 -29.55 -6.21 3.08
C GLU A 73 -28.49 -7.18 3.65
N ILE A 74 -27.88 -6.86 4.80
CA ILE A 74 -26.94 -7.75 5.51
C ILE A 74 -27.62 -9.09 5.84
N GLN A 75 -28.84 -9.08 6.37
CA GLN A 75 -29.57 -10.31 6.71
C GLN A 75 -29.85 -11.18 5.49
N GLU A 76 -30.17 -10.57 4.34
CA GLU A 76 -30.39 -11.30 3.09
C GLU A 76 -29.08 -11.86 2.52
N LEU A 77 -28.03 -11.03 2.43
CA LEU A 77 -26.73 -11.41 1.91
C LEU A 77 -26.06 -12.50 2.75
N THR A 78 -26.25 -12.48 4.07
CA THR A 78 -25.68 -13.50 4.98
C THR A 78 -26.22 -14.90 4.66
N LYS A 79 -27.47 -15.02 4.20
CA LYS A 79 -28.06 -16.31 3.80
C LYS A 79 -27.41 -16.89 2.54
N ALA A 80 -26.99 -16.02 1.63
CA ALA A 80 -26.33 -16.41 0.37
C ALA A 80 -24.78 -16.48 0.49
N PHE A 81 -24.22 -16.01 1.60
CA PHE A 81 -22.79 -15.77 1.79
C PHE A 81 -21.89 -16.95 1.41
N MET A 82 -22.27 -18.18 1.78
CA MET A 82 -21.41 -19.35 1.54
C MET A 82 -21.32 -19.75 0.06
N ASN A 83 -22.31 -19.36 -0.77
CA ASN A 83 -22.46 -19.89 -2.12
C ASN A 83 -22.44 -18.81 -3.22
N ASP A 84 -22.48 -17.52 -2.86
CA ASP A 84 -22.54 -16.41 -3.80
C ASP A 84 -21.39 -15.41 -3.57
N LEU A 85 -20.46 -15.36 -4.52
CA LEU A 85 -19.30 -14.47 -4.49
C LEU A 85 -19.71 -12.99 -4.57
N GLU A 86 -20.75 -12.65 -5.33
CA GLU A 86 -21.22 -11.28 -5.42
C GLU A 86 -21.87 -10.86 -4.09
N ALA A 87 -22.59 -11.77 -3.43
CA ALA A 87 -23.09 -11.53 -2.09
C ALA A 87 -21.96 -11.30 -1.07
N GLN A 88 -20.87 -12.08 -1.14
CA GLN A 88 -19.69 -11.87 -0.30
C GLN A 88 -19.04 -10.50 -0.53
N LYS A 89 -18.90 -10.11 -1.80
CA LYS A 89 -18.33 -8.82 -2.20
C LYS A 89 -19.21 -7.67 -1.73
N ARG A 90 -20.53 -7.78 -1.92
CA ARG A 90 -21.48 -6.77 -1.50
C ARG A 90 -21.52 -6.63 0.02
N LEU A 91 -21.54 -7.74 0.75
CA LEU A 91 -21.50 -7.74 2.21
C LEU A 91 -20.20 -7.09 2.72
N SER A 92 -19.06 -7.39 2.09
CA SER A 92 -17.79 -6.75 2.40
C SER A 92 -17.84 -5.24 2.18
N GLN A 93 -18.43 -4.77 1.08
CA GLN A 93 -18.61 -3.34 0.81
C GLN A 93 -19.48 -2.65 1.87
N ILE A 94 -20.56 -3.30 2.32
CA ILE A 94 -21.42 -2.78 3.37
C ILE A 94 -20.62 -2.66 4.68
N PHE A 95 -19.89 -3.70 5.08
CA PHE A 95 -19.07 -3.63 6.30
C PHE A 95 -17.98 -2.56 6.22
N GLU A 96 -17.29 -2.42 5.08
CA GLU A 96 -16.31 -1.35 4.87
C GLU A 96 -16.93 0.05 5.00
N LYS A 97 -18.17 0.26 4.51
CA LYS A 97 -18.89 1.54 4.58
C LYS A 97 -19.09 2.02 6.02
N TYR A 98 -19.26 1.11 6.96
CA TYR A 98 -19.53 1.45 8.36
C TYR A 98 -18.28 1.52 9.23
N LYS A 99 -17.10 1.16 8.70
CA LYS A 99 -15.85 1.33 9.45
C LYS A 99 -15.58 2.80 9.71
N SER A 100 -15.29 3.13 10.97
CA SER A 100 -14.91 4.48 11.37
C SER A 100 -13.41 4.56 11.65
N TYR A 101 -12.80 5.69 11.29
CA TYR A 101 -11.36 5.90 11.43
C TYR A 101 -11.08 7.21 12.14
N GLU A 102 -10.09 7.18 13.03
CA GLU A 102 -9.33 8.35 13.41
C GLU A 102 -8.23 8.59 12.38
N LYS A 103 -7.96 9.86 12.06
CA LYS A 103 -7.04 10.22 10.98
C LYS A 103 -6.13 11.35 11.39
N ASP A 104 -4.90 11.26 10.92
CA ASP A 104 -3.92 12.33 11.02
C ASP A 104 -3.11 12.40 9.71
N SER A 105 -2.38 13.49 9.48
CA SER A 105 -1.60 13.64 8.25
C SER A 105 -0.35 14.48 8.41
N LEU A 106 0.64 14.15 7.59
CA LEU A 106 1.86 14.90 7.41
C LEU A 106 2.02 15.37 5.97
N ILE A 107 2.72 16.48 5.80
CA ILE A 107 3.23 16.93 4.51
C ILE A 107 4.74 16.81 4.56
N ILE A 108 5.32 16.12 3.58
CA ILE A 108 6.76 15.96 3.44
C ILE A 108 7.27 16.59 2.14
N PRO A 109 8.50 17.12 2.14
CA PRO A 109 9.10 17.66 0.93
C PRO A 109 9.43 16.54 -0.08
N SER A 110 9.53 16.89 -1.36
CA SER A 110 9.83 15.96 -2.46
C SER A 110 11.16 15.21 -2.33
N ASN A 111 12.10 15.70 -1.52
CA ASN A 111 13.40 15.07 -1.27
C ASN A 111 13.41 14.15 -0.02
N HIS A 112 12.27 13.92 0.61
CA HIS A 112 12.20 13.09 1.82
C HIS A 112 12.49 11.61 1.52
N LEU A 113 13.25 10.93 2.38
CA LEU A 113 13.70 9.54 2.16
C LEU A 113 12.56 8.53 1.93
N LEU A 114 11.40 8.75 2.58
CA LEU A 114 10.19 7.93 2.37
C LEU A 114 9.81 7.88 0.88
N LEU A 115 10.05 8.97 0.13
CA LEU A 115 9.70 9.05 -1.29
C LEU A 115 10.58 8.16 -2.17
N CYS A 116 11.83 7.92 -1.79
CA CYS A 116 12.69 6.97 -2.51
C CYS A 116 12.16 5.53 -2.39
N ILE A 117 11.64 5.16 -1.21
CA ILE A 117 11.06 3.84 -0.95
C ILE A 117 9.71 3.73 -1.68
N SER A 118 8.88 4.77 -1.61
CA SER A 118 7.57 4.78 -2.26
C SER A 118 7.68 4.78 -3.78
N ASP A 119 8.67 5.46 -4.36
CA ASP A 119 8.95 5.43 -5.79
C ASP A 119 9.24 4.00 -6.26
N SER A 120 10.00 3.25 -5.48
CA SER A 120 10.29 1.85 -5.76
C SER A 120 9.03 0.98 -5.63
N LEU A 121 8.27 1.15 -4.53
CA LEU A 121 7.03 0.39 -4.30
C LEU A 121 5.98 0.67 -5.39
N SER A 122 5.90 1.91 -5.88
CA SER A 122 4.95 2.32 -6.93
C SER A 122 5.20 1.66 -8.29
N ARG A 123 6.39 1.08 -8.50
CA ARG A 123 6.76 0.38 -9.73
C ARG A 123 6.62 -1.14 -9.62
N GLU A 124 6.41 -1.67 -8.41
CA GLU A 124 6.19 -3.11 -8.23
C GLU A 124 4.76 -3.47 -8.64
N SER A 125 4.61 -4.22 -9.73
CA SER A 125 3.31 -4.77 -10.15
C SER A 125 3.01 -6.14 -9.56
N ILE A 126 4.00 -6.77 -8.91
CA ILE A 126 3.90 -8.09 -8.28
C ILE A 126 4.74 -8.05 -7.00
N LEU A 127 4.19 -8.51 -5.88
CA LEU A 127 4.96 -8.75 -4.66
C LEU A 127 5.61 -10.13 -4.75
N ASN A 128 6.93 -10.16 -4.89
CA ASN A 128 7.67 -11.41 -4.90
C ASN A 128 7.77 -11.96 -3.47
N VAL A 129 7.34 -13.20 -3.30
CA VAL A 129 7.51 -13.96 -2.05
C VAL A 129 8.74 -14.84 -2.23
N ASP A 130 9.67 -14.79 -1.28
CA ASP A 130 10.75 -15.78 -1.23
C ASP A 130 10.14 -17.18 -1.06
N GLU A 131 10.36 -18.06 -2.05
CA GLU A 131 9.78 -19.41 -2.08
C GLU A 131 10.20 -20.25 -0.86
N THR A 132 11.35 -19.96 -0.26
CA THR A 132 11.82 -20.65 0.96
C THR A 132 10.92 -20.39 2.18
N ASN A 133 10.12 -19.32 2.16
CA ASN A 133 9.25 -18.88 3.25
C ASN A 133 7.76 -19.21 3.04
N ARG A 134 7.41 -19.92 1.96
CA ARG A 134 6.01 -20.20 1.58
C ARG A 134 5.27 -21.11 2.57
N SER A 135 5.97 -21.94 3.33
CA SER A 135 5.41 -22.92 4.28
C SER A 135 5.28 -22.39 5.73
N ARG A 136 5.50 -21.09 5.96
CA ARG A 136 5.49 -20.52 7.30
C ARG A 136 4.07 -20.46 7.90
N PHE A 137 3.93 -20.91 9.15
CA PHE A 137 2.74 -20.63 9.96
C PHE A 137 2.78 -19.19 10.47
N VAL A 138 1.74 -18.43 10.12
CA VAL A 138 1.57 -17.02 10.52
C VAL A 138 0.46 -16.95 11.57
N LEU A 139 0.82 -16.62 12.82
CA LEU A 139 -0.10 -16.62 13.95
C LEU A 139 -0.95 -15.34 14.06
N ASP A 140 -0.38 -14.18 13.73
CA ASP A 140 -1.08 -12.89 13.82
C ASP A 140 -2.11 -12.69 12.68
N GLY A 141 -1.97 -13.45 11.60
CA GLY A 141 -2.83 -13.39 10.43
C GLY A 141 -2.84 -12.03 9.74
N THR A 142 -1.78 -11.22 9.90
CA THR A 142 -1.73 -9.86 9.37
C THR A 142 -1.81 -9.90 7.85
N ARG A 143 -2.79 -9.21 7.27
CA ARG A 143 -2.96 -9.07 5.82
C ARG A 143 -2.77 -7.62 5.45
N VAL A 144 -1.99 -7.39 4.41
CA VAL A 144 -1.75 -6.06 3.87
C VAL A 144 -2.22 -6.02 2.43
N LYS A 145 -3.15 -5.10 2.14
CA LYS A 145 -3.53 -4.71 0.79
C LYS A 145 -2.79 -3.44 0.42
N VAL A 146 -2.13 -3.43 -0.72
CA VAL A 146 -1.49 -2.25 -1.31
C VAL A 146 -2.24 -1.91 -2.58
N LYS A 147 -2.68 -0.67 -2.72
CA LYS A 147 -3.31 -0.16 -3.93
C LYS A 147 -2.48 0.99 -4.45
N VAL A 148 -2.08 0.92 -5.71
CA VAL A 148 -1.25 1.94 -6.35
C VAL A 148 -1.99 2.51 -7.55
N ARG A 149 -2.00 3.84 -7.64
CA ARG A 149 -2.58 4.58 -8.75
C ARG A 149 -1.61 5.63 -9.25
N HIS A 150 -1.26 5.55 -10.53
CA HIS A 150 -0.49 6.58 -11.23
C HIS A 150 -1.45 7.56 -11.92
N GLU A 151 -1.02 8.80 -12.13
CA GLU A 151 -1.85 9.83 -12.79
C GLU A 151 -2.34 9.40 -14.20
N SER A 152 -1.46 8.76 -14.97
CA SER A 152 -1.74 8.31 -16.35
C SER A 152 -1.60 6.80 -16.54
N GLY A 153 -1.56 6.02 -15.46
CA GLY A 153 -1.32 4.57 -15.50
C GLY A 153 -2.49 3.76 -14.94
N PRO A 154 -2.51 2.43 -15.18
CA PRO A 154 -3.51 1.56 -14.58
C PRO A 154 -3.38 1.53 -13.06
N GLU A 155 -4.53 1.45 -12.39
CA GLU A 155 -4.57 1.10 -10.97
C GLU A 155 -4.32 -0.40 -10.82
N TYR A 156 -3.53 -0.77 -9.81
CA TYR A 156 -3.34 -2.17 -9.45
C TYR A 156 -3.35 -2.37 -7.93
N GLU A 157 -3.67 -3.59 -7.53
CA GLU A 157 -3.70 -4.02 -6.15
C GLU A 157 -2.75 -5.19 -5.92
N LEU A 158 -2.05 -5.16 -4.80
CA LEU A 158 -1.15 -6.20 -4.33
C LEU A 158 -1.58 -6.66 -2.94
N TYR A 159 -1.30 -7.93 -2.65
CA TYR A 159 -1.71 -8.57 -1.41
C TYR A 159 -0.51 -9.27 -0.77
N ALA A 160 -0.28 -9.02 0.51
CA ALA A 160 0.76 -9.66 1.29
C ALA A 160 0.20 -10.21 2.60
N VAL A 161 0.74 -11.36 3.02
CA VAL A 161 0.45 -11.94 4.32
C VAL A 161 1.68 -11.78 5.20
N SER A 162 1.54 -10.98 6.25
CA SER A 162 2.58 -10.66 7.24
C SER A 162 3.90 -10.22 6.61
N PRO A 163 3.92 -9.03 5.98
CA PRO A 163 5.14 -8.39 5.52
C PRO A 163 6.21 -8.36 6.59
N ARG A 164 7.41 -8.81 6.24
CA ARG A 164 8.62 -8.77 7.06
C ARG A 164 9.81 -8.46 6.18
N ARG A 165 10.94 -8.12 6.81
CA ARG A 165 12.21 -7.82 6.12
C ARG A 165 12.68 -8.95 5.20
N ASP A 166 12.32 -10.20 5.47
CA ASP A 166 12.71 -11.40 4.74
C ASP A 166 11.67 -11.91 3.74
N THR A 167 10.40 -11.48 3.83
CA THR A 167 9.32 -11.98 2.95
C THR A 167 8.84 -10.94 1.94
N TYR A 168 8.64 -9.71 2.38
CA TYR A 168 8.16 -8.59 1.55
C TYR A 168 8.97 -7.34 1.90
N PRO A 169 10.29 -7.33 1.60
CA PRO A 169 11.24 -6.35 2.14
C PRO A 169 10.85 -4.90 1.81
N LEU A 170 10.44 -4.62 0.57
CA LEU A 170 10.11 -3.27 0.14
C LEU A 170 8.83 -2.76 0.80
N LEU A 171 7.79 -3.59 0.87
CA LEU A 171 6.54 -3.27 1.54
C LEU A 171 6.76 -3.07 3.05
N PHE A 172 7.52 -3.96 3.68
CA PHE A 172 7.89 -3.84 5.09
C PHE A 172 8.63 -2.53 5.35
N GLN A 173 9.64 -2.22 4.53
CA GLN A 173 10.45 -1.01 4.65
C GLN A 173 9.60 0.26 4.47
N PHE A 174 8.66 0.26 3.53
CA PHE A 174 7.74 1.39 3.36
C PHE A 174 6.88 1.60 4.61
N ILE A 175 6.26 0.53 5.13
CA ILE A 175 5.38 0.62 6.30
C ILE A 175 6.16 1.11 7.52
N GLU A 176 7.33 0.52 7.79
CA GLU A 176 8.21 0.89 8.92
C GLU A 176 8.65 2.36 8.79
N ALA A 177 9.13 2.78 7.61
CA ALA A 177 9.59 4.14 7.39
C ALA A 177 8.46 5.17 7.52
N ALA A 178 7.27 4.87 7.00
CA ALA A 178 6.12 5.75 7.10
C ALA A 178 5.62 5.90 8.54
N LEU A 179 5.57 4.81 9.31
CA LEU A 179 5.16 4.85 10.72
C LEU A 179 6.21 5.52 11.61
N LEU A 180 7.49 5.27 11.36
CA LEU A 180 8.59 5.94 12.07
C LEU A 180 8.56 7.45 11.83
N LEU A 181 8.37 7.88 10.58
CA LEU A 181 8.17 9.29 10.24
C LEU A 181 7.03 9.90 11.07
N TYR A 182 5.89 9.22 11.13
CA TYR A 182 4.72 9.72 11.84
C TYR A 182 4.96 9.91 13.33
N ARG A 183 5.46 8.86 13.99
CA ARG A 183 5.68 8.83 15.44
C ARG A 183 6.76 9.81 15.90
N ASN A 184 7.71 10.16 15.03
CA ASN A 184 8.74 11.14 15.34
C ASN A 184 8.26 12.59 15.13
N ALA A 185 7.23 12.80 14.31
CA ALA A 185 6.75 14.13 13.94
C ALA A 185 5.58 14.62 14.81
N VAL A 186 4.88 13.72 15.50
CA VAL A 186 3.68 14.04 16.30
C VAL A 186 3.89 13.64 17.75
N GLU A 187 3.52 14.52 18.68
CA GLU A 187 3.72 14.32 20.13
C GLU A 187 2.89 13.15 20.69
N ASP A 188 1.62 13.03 20.26
CA ASP A 188 0.71 11.95 20.63
C ASP A 188 0.16 11.26 19.36
N PRO A 189 0.92 10.33 18.75
CA PRO A 189 0.55 9.73 17.48
C PRO A 189 -0.60 8.75 17.65
N ILE A 190 -1.63 8.86 16.80
CA ILE A 190 -2.79 7.96 16.82
C ILE A 190 -2.42 6.48 16.55
N LEU A 191 -1.27 6.24 15.91
CA LEU A 191 -0.72 4.91 15.60
C LEU A 191 0.58 4.66 16.37
N ASN A 192 0.47 4.03 17.54
CA ASN A 192 1.64 3.56 18.30
C ASN A 192 2.10 2.16 17.83
N LYS A 193 3.16 1.62 18.44
CA LYS A 193 3.69 0.28 18.08
C LYS A 193 2.71 -0.87 18.36
N CYS A 194 1.85 -0.74 19.37
CA CYS A 194 0.84 -1.74 19.70
C CYS A 194 -0.28 -1.77 18.66
N ASP A 195 -0.64 -0.61 18.10
CA ASP A 195 -1.67 -0.49 17.06
C ASP A 195 -1.24 -1.11 15.72
N THR A 196 0.06 -1.18 15.47
CA THR A 196 0.67 -1.61 14.21
C THR A 196 1.43 -2.92 14.35
N LEU A 197 1.16 -3.74 15.37
CA LEU A 197 1.72 -5.09 15.50
C LEU A 197 3.25 -5.16 15.44
N GLY A 198 3.94 -4.12 15.90
CA GLY A 198 5.40 -4.06 15.94
C GLY A 198 6.09 -3.47 14.71
N TYR A 199 5.37 -3.04 13.66
CA TYR A 199 5.92 -2.06 12.70
C TYR A 199 6.16 -0.70 13.36
#